data_AF-A0A6F8XWQ4-F1
#
_entry.id   AF-A0A6F8XWQ4-F1
#
_cell.length_a   1.000
_cell.length_b   1.000
_cell.length_c   1.000
_cell.angle_alpha   90.00
_cell.angle_beta   90.00
_cell.angle_gamma   90.00
#
_symmetry.space_group_name_H-M   'P 1'
#
loop_
_entity.id
_entity.type
_entity.pdbx_description
1 polymer ?
#
loop_
_entity_poly.entity_id
_entity_poly.type
_entity_poly.pdbx_seq_one_letter_code
_entity_poly.pdbx_strand_id
1 'polypeptide(L)'
;MRSVGAVRIAFGLALALSVAAGCGGPAEVVKDPVAGVSSAPSASPSPTISAAQALTAAARKLNEQTLGIGVTTGGDLVVHGDVDPVAGKARMIVSVLSSRPIVGMELVLTDGVMYAKVAQMPGVPYGWMRLDGKALSGTHLDVLPEKDPAGASQLLAGLVSAERDGSGGFRGTLDLTNVPTAAAYRLKGLGDRAKAVPFTARVNDRGQLTLLDIDLEAVVPGARNIKAQYTDFGQPISVTPPPAAETIDAPADVVARLKA
;
A
#
# COMPACT_ATOMS: atom_id res chain seq x y z
N MET A 1 18.27 -41.73 16.46
CA MET A 1 17.26 -42.77 16.79
C MET A 1 16.78 -42.56 18.22
N ARG A 2 15.55 -42.05 18.39
CA ARG A 2 14.63 -42.30 19.51
C ARG A 2 13.30 -41.64 19.15
N SER A 3 12.27 -42.46 19.10
CA SER A 3 10.91 -42.17 18.63
C SER A 3 9.98 -41.89 19.82
N VAL A 4 8.76 -41.49 19.46
CA VAL A 4 7.46 -41.64 20.14
C VAL A 4 6.89 -40.37 20.76
N GLY A 5 5.67 -40.03 20.31
CA GLY A 5 4.72 -39.20 21.06
C GLY A 5 3.72 -38.38 20.25
N ALA A 6 2.89 -39.01 19.41
CA ALA A 6 1.73 -38.34 18.81
C ALA A 6 0.58 -38.28 19.83
N VAL A 7 0.02 -37.10 20.06
CA VAL A 7 -1.23 -36.91 20.80
C VAL A 7 -2.28 -36.34 19.85
N ARG A 8 -3.29 -37.13 19.54
CA ARG A 8 -4.53 -36.71 18.89
C ARG A 8 -5.57 -36.48 19.98
N ILE A 9 -6.21 -35.32 19.99
CA ILE A 9 -7.45 -35.10 20.75
C ILE A 9 -8.54 -34.76 19.73
N ALA A 10 -9.54 -35.64 19.69
CA ALA A 10 -10.80 -35.47 18.99
C ALA A 10 -11.92 -35.46 20.05
N PHE A 11 -12.80 -34.47 19.98
CA PHE A 11 -14.12 -34.35 20.62
C PHE A 11 -14.83 -33.24 19.80
N GLY A 12 -16.01 -33.38 19.19
CA GLY A 12 -17.10 -34.34 19.28
C GLY A 12 -18.43 -33.60 19.51
N LEU A 13 -19.34 -33.64 18.51
CA LEU A 13 -20.84 -33.53 18.59
C LEU A 13 -21.45 -32.24 19.22
N ALA A 14 -22.64 -31.71 18.92
CA ALA A 14 -23.88 -32.08 18.22
C ALA A 14 -24.64 -30.76 17.90
N LEU A 15 -25.28 -30.56 16.72
CA LEU A 15 -26.70 -30.81 16.36
C LEU A 15 -27.78 -30.10 17.22
N ALA A 16 -28.54 -29.18 16.60
CA ALA A 16 -30.02 -29.09 16.72
C ALA A 16 -30.62 -28.05 15.74
N LEU A 17 -31.46 -28.54 14.81
CA LEU A 17 -32.39 -27.80 13.96
C LEU A 17 -33.68 -27.48 14.75
N SER A 18 -34.36 -26.38 14.41
CA SER A 18 -35.78 -26.18 14.72
C SER A 18 -36.46 -25.43 13.58
N VAL A 19 -37.18 -26.16 12.74
CA VAL A 19 -38.12 -25.64 11.73
C VAL A 19 -39.51 -25.82 12.32
N ALA A 20 -40.25 -24.73 12.50
CA ALA A 20 -41.67 -24.78 12.83
C ALA A 20 -42.48 -24.26 11.63
N ALA A 21 -43.04 -25.21 10.87
CA ALA A 21 -44.14 -24.98 9.95
C ALA A 21 -45.47 -25.13 10.71
N GLY A 22 -46.42 -24.22 10.48
CA GLY A 22 -47.78 -24.32 11.01
C GLY A 22 -48.77 -23.79 9.98
N CYS A 23 -49.62 -24.68 9.45
CA CYS A 23 -50.68 -24.39 8.48
C CYS A 23 -51.93 -25.20 8.87
N GLY A 24 -53.12 -24.56 8.90
CA GLY A 24 -54.42 -25.19 8.62
C GLY A 24 -55.50 -25.22 9.71
N GLY A 25 -56.64 -24.54 9.47
CA GLY A 25 -57.98 -24.80 10.07
C GLY A 25 -58.89 -23.57 10.23
N PRO A 26 -60.24 -23.67 10.15
CA PRO A 26 -61.06 -22.91 9.19
C PRO A 26 -61.91 -21.73 9.73
N ALA A 27 -62.56 -21.05 8.77
CA ALA A 27 -63.23 -19.76 8.79
C ALA A 27 -64.35 -19.53 9.83
N GLU A 28 -64.41 -18.29 10.33
CA GLU A 28 -65.64 -17.66 10.82
C GLU A 28 -65.63 -16.16 10.47
N VAL A 29 -66.77 -15.66 9.98
CA VAL A 29 -66.98 -14.33 9.41
C VAL A 29 -67.35 -13.33 10.50
N VAL A 30 -66.54 -12.30 10.77
CA VAL A 30 -66.99 -11.07 11.46
C VAL A 30 -66.23 -9.82 10.96
N LYS A 31 -67.01 -8.93 10.34
CA LYS A 31 -66.96 -7.45 10.23
C LYS A 31 -65.66 -6.70 10.58
N ASP A 32 -65.26 -5.83 9.64
CA ASP A 32 -64.17 -4.83 9.74
C ASP A 32 -64.15 -4.05 11.05
N PRO A 33 -62.94 -3.72 11.53
CA PRO A 33 -62.57 -2.31 11.53
C PRO A 33 -61.15 -2.05 10.96
N VAL A 34 -60.98 -0.85 10.40
CA VAL A 34 -59.70 -0.24 10.00
C VAL A 34 -58.69 -0.24 11.15
N ALA A 35 -57.54 -0.90 10.99
CA ALA A 35 -56.23 -0.50 11.53
C ALA A 35 -55.12 -1.50 11.14
N GLY A 36 -53.95 -0.98 10.75
CA GLY A 36 -52.68 -1.68 10.90
C GLY A 36 -52.11 -2.29 9.63
N VAL A 37 -51.52 -1.44 8.76
CA VAL A 37 -50.49 -1.91 7.83
C VAL A 37 -49.34 -2.42 8.71
N SER A 38 -49.22 -3.75 8.83
CA SER A 38 -48.09 -4.38 9.51
C SER A 38 -46.86 -4.19 8.65
N SER A 39 -46.10 -3.13 8.95
CA SER A 39 -44.79 -2.89 8.38
C SER A 39 -43.88 -4.06 8.78
N ALA A 40 -43.60 -4.96 7.84
CA ALA A 40 -42.52 -5.91 7.98
C ALA A 40 -41.24 -5.14 8.37
N PRO A 41 -40.43 -5.63 9.34
CA PRO A 41 -39.18 -4.98 9.68
C PRO A 41 -38.33 -4.85 8.41
N SER A 42 -38.10 -3.61 7.98
CA SER A 42 -37.16 -3.32 6.90
C SER A 42 -35.83 -3.93 7.32
N ALA A 43 -35.36 -4.92 6.54
CA ALA A 43 -34.05 -5.51 6.77
C ALA A 43 -33.04 -4.37 6.79
N SER A 44 -32.41 -4.15 7.95
CA SER A 44 -31.35 -3.16 8.06
C SER A 44 -30.29 -3.52 7.02
N PRO A 45 -29.89 -2.59 6.13
CA PRO A 45 -28.84 -2.89 5.16
C PRO A 45 -27.61 -3.35 5.95
N SER A 46 -27.04 -4.48 5.56
CA SER A 46 -25.74 -4.91 6.07
C SER A 46 -24.76 -3.73 5.94
N PRO A 47 -23.89 -3.48 6.92
CA PRO A 47 -23.06 -2.29 6.92
C PRO A 47 -22.19 -2.26 5.66
N THR A 48 -22.54 -1.36 4.74
CA THR A 48 -21.69 -1.04 3.59
C THR A 48 -20.43 -0.38 4.15
N ILE A 49 -19.27 -1.01 3.94
CA ILE A 49 -17.99 -0.41 4.32
C ILE A 49 -17.86 1.00 3.71
N SER A 50 -17.38 1.96 4.50
CA SER A 50 -17.20 3.33 4.01
C SER A 50 -16.18 3.38 2.88
N ALA A 51 -16.22 4.41 2.04
CA ALA A 51 -15.24 4.59 0.98
C ALA A 51 -13.81 4.67 1.53
N ALA A 52 -13.62 5.35 2.66
CA ALA A 52 -12.34 5.40 3.37
C ALA A 52 -11.88 4.01 3.81
N GLN A 53 -12.75 3.22 4.46
CA GLN A 53 -12.41 1.85 4.88
C GLN A 53 -12.05 0.96 3.69
N ALA A 54 -12.79 1.08 2.58
CA ALA A 54 -12.52 0.32 1.37
C ALA A 54 -11.16 0.68 0.74
N LEU A 55 -10.83 1.98 0.67
CA LEU A 55 -9.56 2.44 0.11
C LEU A 55 -8.36 2.02 0.98
N THR A 56 -8.43 2.21 2.30
CA THR A 56 -7.36 1.75 3.20
C THR A 56 -7.22 0.23 3.17
N ALA A 57 -8.32 -0.52 3.03
CA ALA A 57 -8.25 -1.97 2.81
C ALA A 57 -7.54 -2.33 1.50
N ALA A 58 -7.81 -1.60 0.42
CA ALA A 58 -7.18 -1.83 -0.87
C ALA A 58 -5.67 -1.58 -0.85
N ALA A 59 -5.20 -0.58 -0.10
CA ALA A 59 -3.77 -0.32 0.08
C ALA A 59 -3.09 -1.42 0.90
N ARG A 60 -3.73 -1.94 1.97
CA ARG A 60 -3.18 -3.08 2.72
C ARG A 60 -2.98 -4.33 1.87
N LYS A 61 -3.82 -4.54 0.85
CA LYS A 61 -3.67 -5.67 -0.08
C LYS A 61 -2.39 -5.64 -0.91
N LEU A 62 -1.73 -4.48 -1.03
CA LEU A 62 -0.43 -4.39 -1.68
C LEU A 62 0.63 -5.23 -0.94
N ASN A 63 0.43 -5.50 0.35
CA ASN A 63 1.41 -6.20 1.20
C ASN A 63 1.25 -7.73 1.16
N GLU A 64 0.27 -8.24 0.42
CA GLU A 64 -0.14 -9.65 0.45
C GLU A 64 0.57 -10.52 -0.59
N GLN A 65 1.13 -9.91 -1.64
CA GLN A 65 1.73 -10.63 -2.76
C GLN A 65 2.73 -9.75 -3.50
N THR A 66 3.45 -10.35 -4.46
CA THR A 66 4.33 -9.62 -5.37
C THR A 66 3.56 -8.63 -6.24
N LEU A 67 4.23 -7.56 -6.64
CA LEU A 67 3.67 -6.54 -7.52
C LEU A 67 4.78 -5.68 -8.16
N GLY A 68 4.47 -5.14 -9.33
CA GLY A 68 5.18 -4.03 -9.93
C GLY A 68 4.75 -2.70 -9.31
N ILE A 69 5.68 -1.76 -9.23
CA ILE A 69 5.49 -0.39 -8.74
C ILE A 69 6.04 0.58 -9.78
N GLY A 70 5.27 1.64 -10.05
CA GLY A 70 5.75 2.84 -10.74
C GLY A 70 5.38 4.09 -9.95
N VAL A 71 6.36 4.88 -9.52
CA VAL A 71 6.15 6.17 -8.85
C VAL A 71 6.75 7.29 -9.69
N THR A 72 5.99 8.36 -9.90
CA THR A 72 6.49 9.61 -10.44
C THR A 72 6.21 10.72 -9.43
N THR A 73 7.24 11.48 -9.09
CA THR A 73 7.14 12.65 -8.21
C THR A 73 7.69 13.85 -8.96
N GLY A 74 6.87 14.88 -9.11
CA GLY A 74 7.33 16.12 -9.73
C GLY A 74 7.68 16.00 -11.22
N GLY A 75 7.40 14.87 -11.86
CA GLY A 75 7.90 14.54 -13.21
C GLY A 75 9.42 14.38 -13.33
N ASP A 76 10.17 14.60 -12.24
CA ASP A 76 11.63 14.60 -12.22
C ASP A 76 12.19 13.35 -11.53
N LEU A 77 11.51 12.87 -10.49
CA LEU A 77 11.86 11.62 -9.84
C LEU A 77 10.94 10.52 -10.35
N VAL A 78 11.56 9.50 -10.95
CA VAL A 78 10.86 8.33 -11.47
C VAL A 78 11.42 7.09 -10.78
N VAL A 79 10.55 6.29 -10.18
CA VAL A 79 10.88 5.01 -9.57
C VAL A 79 10.07 3.92 -10.27
N HIS A 80 10.74 2.88 -10.74
CA HIS A 80 10.08 1.68 -11.23
C HIS A 80 10.74 0.45 -10.65
N GLY A 81 9.97 -0.60 -10.40
CA GLY A 81 10.52 -1.84 -9.89
C GLY A 81 9.48 -2.85 -9.50
N ASP A 82 9.98 -3.96 -8.97
CA ASP A 82 9.17 -5.07 -8.49
C ASP A 82 9.47 -5.31 -7.02
N VAL A 83 8.44 -5.64 -6.25
CA VAL A 83 8.56 -5.93 -4.82
C VAL A 83 7.84 -7.22 -4.45
N ASP A 84 8.40 -7.91 -3.46
CA ASP A 84 7.78 -9.01 -2.73
C ASP A 84 7.72 -8.60 -1.25
N PRO A 85 6.60 -8.02 -0.80
CA PRO A 85 6.46 -7.55 0.57
C PRO A 85 6.46 -8.69 1.59
N VAL A 86 6.00 -9.88 1.18
CA VAL A 86 5.94 -11.07 2.03
C VAL A 86 7.34 -11.60 2.30
N ALA A 87 8.15 -11.75 1.26
CA ALA A 87 9.53 -12.19 1.35
C ALA A 87 10.52 -11.07 1.73
N GLY A 88 10.08 -9.80 1.75
CA GLY A 88 10.92 -8.65 2.04
C GLY A 88 11.98 -8.41 0.95
N LYS A 89 11.62 -8.61 -0.32
CA LYS A 89 12.52 -8.45 -1.46
C LYS A 89 12.06 -7.31 -2.36
N ALA A 90 13.01 -6.63 -2.99
CA ALA A 90 12.69 -5.59 -3.97
C ALA A 90 13.82 -5.43 -4.99
N ARG A 91 13.46 -5.01 -6.20
CA ARG A 91 14.39 -4.50 -7.20
C ARG A 91 13.80 -3.22 -7.79
N MET A 92 14.53 -2.12 -7.72
CA MET A 92 14.07 -0.82 -8.23
C MET A 92 15.14 -0.10 -9.02
N ILE A 93 14.66 0.71 -9.95
CA ILE A 93 15.43 1.72 -10.66
C ILE A 93 14.84 3.07 -10.30
N VAL A 94 15.70 3.96 -9.82
CA VAL A 94 15.38 5.35 -9.49
C VAL A 94 16.10 6.24 -10.49
N SER A 95 15.38 7.15 -11.11
CA SER A 95 15.92 8.12 -12.07
C SER A 95 15.58 9.54 -11.63
N VAL A 96 16.59 10.42 -11.62
CA VAL A 96 16.43 11.85 -11.32
C VAL A 96 16.64 12.64 -12.61
N LEU A 97 15.56 12.87 -13.34
CA LEU A 97 15.55 13.47 -14.67
C LEU A 97 15.97 14.95 -14.69
N SER A 98 15.83 15.64 -13.56
CA SER A 98 16.25 17.04 -13.41
C SER A 98 17.77 17.22 -13.25
N SER A 99 18.51 16.14 -12.97
CA SER A 99 19.97 16.20 -12.84
C SER A 99 20.67 16.19 -14.21
N ARG A 100 21.85 16.82 -14.28
CA ARG A 100 22.70 16.85 -15.48
C ARG A 100 24.11 16.40 -15.12
N PRO A 101 24.58 15.21 -15.58
CA PRO A 101 23.83 14.20 -16.32
C PRO A 101 22.68 13.58 -15.48
N ILE A 102 21.73 12.91 -16.14
CA ILE A 102 20.66 12.17 -15.45
C ILE A 102 21.31 11.11 -14.56
N VAL A 103 21.05 11.21 -13.26
CA VAL A 103 21.49 10.25 -12.26
C VAL A 103 20.49 9.10 -12.21
N GLY A 104 20.99 7.90 -12.45
CA GLY A 104 20.27 6.64 -12.25
C GLY A 104 20.82 5.92 -11.03
N MET A 105 19.95 5.27 -10.27
CA MET A 105 20.30 4.42 -9.16
C MET A 105 19.53 3.10 -9.24
N GLU A 106 20.23 1.98 -9.15
CA GLU A 106 19.65 0.66 -9.02
C GLU A 106 19.67 0.24 -7.55
N LEU A 107 18.56 -0.30 -7.07
CA LEU A 107 18.39 -0.79 -5.70
C LEU A 107 17.95 -2.25 -5.73
N VAL A 108 18.57 -3.07 -4.89
CA VAL A 108 18.20 -4.47 -4.67
C VAL A 108 18.12 -4.73 -3.17
N LEU A 109 16.93 -5.08 -2.68
CA LEU A 109 16.73 -5.54 -1.31
C LEU A 109 16.53 -7.05 -1.34
N THR A 110 17.39 -7.79 -0.65
CA THR A 110 17.22 -9.23 -0.45
C THR A 110 17.90 -9.65 0.84
N ASP A 111 17.31 -10.60 1.57
CA ASP A 111 17.87 -11.17 2.79
C ASP A 111 18.22 -10.12 3.86
N GLY A 112 17.47 -9.01 3.89
CA GLY A 112 17.67 -7.88 4.80
C GLY A 112 18.85 -6.97 4.43
N VAL A 113 19.53 -7.22 3.31
CA VAL A 113 20.65 -6.43 2.80
C VAL A 113 20.16 -5.58 1.63
N MET A 114 20.51 -4.30 1.67
CA MET A 114 20.27 -3.38 0.56
C MET A 114 21.55 -3.27 -0.27
N TYR A 115 21.43 -3.42 -1.58
CA TYR A 115 22.49 -3.13 -2.53
C TYR A 115 22.08 -1.93 -3.36
N ALA A 116 22.97 -0.93 -3.45
CA ALA A 116 22.74 0.25 -4.26
C ALA A 116 23.87 0.43 -5.25
N LYS A 117 23.53 0.72 -6.50
CA LYS A 117 24.49 1.12 -7.53
C LYS A 117 24.05 2.47 -8.08
N VAL A 118 24.92 3.46 -7.94
CA VAL A 118 24.64 4.83 -8.38
C VAL A 118 25.49 5.13 -9.60
N ALA A 119 24.85 5.49 -10.71
CA ALA A 119 25.55 5.86 -11.93
C ALA A 119 26.09 7.29 -11.83
N GLN A 120 27.39 7.46 -12.14
CA GLN A 120 28.00 8.76 -12.47
C GLN A 120 27.89 9.85 -11.37
N MET A 121 27.89 9.46 -10.09
CA MET A 121 27.83 10.43 -8.98
C MET A 121 29.22 10.73 -8.41
N PRO A 122 29.68 12.00 -8.43
CA PRO A 122 30.96 12.38 -7.84
C PRO A 122 31.05 12.02 -6.36
N GLY A 123 32.14 11.38 -5.96
CA GLY A 123 32.38 10.97 -4.57
C GLY A 123 31.65 9.69 -4.13
N VAL A 124 30.93 9.01 -5.04
CA VAL A 124 30.36 7.68 -4.79
C VAL A 124 31.21 6.65 -5.54
N PRO A 125 31.62 5.54 -4.90
CA PRO A 125 32.34 4.47 -5.58
C PRO A 125 31.57 3.92 -6.77
N TYR A 126 32.30 3.56 -7.83
CA TYR A 126 31.73 2.81 -8.95
C TYR A 126 31.42 1.37 -8.52
N GLY A 127 30.27 0.86 -8.94
CA GLY A 127 29.86 -0.53 -8.67
C GLY A 127 28.71 -0.63 -7.65
N TRP A 128 28.48 -1.84 -7.17
CA TRP A 128 27.46 -2.11 -6.15
C TRP A 128 28.02 -1.82 -4.76
N MET A 129 27.21 -1.14 -3.96
CA MET A 129 27.49 -0.88 -2.56
C MET A 129 26.53 -1.70 -1.71
N ARG A 130 27.05 -2.42 -0.73
CA ARG A 130 26.29 -3.14 0.28
C ARG A 130 25.99 -2.21 1.46
N LEU A 131 24.70 -2.09 1.80
CA LEU A 131 24.18 -1.35 2.94
C LEU A 131 23.37 -2.31 3.83
N ASP A 132 23.42 -2.10 5.14
CA ASP A 132 22.48 -2.74 6.06
C ASP A 132 21.08 -2.16 5.83
N GLY A 133 20.11 -2.98 5.43
CA GLY A 133 18.74 -2.54 5.20
C GLY A 133 18.08 -1.96 6.45
N LYS A 134 18.44 -2.44 7.65
CA LYS A 134 17.91 -1.89 8.91
C LYS A 134 18.42 -0.49 9.19
N ALA A 135 19.66 -0.20 8.78
CA ALA A 135 20.24 1.13 8.93
C ALA A 135 19.56 2.17 8.03
N LEU A 136 18.78 1.74 7.03
CA LEU A 136 18.04 2.60 6.11
C LEU A 136 16.61 2.87 6.54
N SER A 137 16.13 2.29 7.64
CA SER A 137 14.75 2.50 8.09
C SER A 137 14.44 3.97 8.31
N GLY A 138 13.33 4.45 7.73
CA GLY A 138 12.92 5.86 7.80
C GLY A 138 13.73 6.83 6.93
N THR A 139 14.67 6.34 6.11
CA THR A 139 15.43 7.15 5.14
C THR A 139 14.74 7.18 3.78
N HIS A 140 15.28 7.99 2.86
CA HIS A 140 14.86 8.04 1.45
C HIS A 140 15.05 6.72 0.69
N LEU A 141 15.88 5.82 1.22
CA LEU A 141 16.15 4.50 0.65
C LEU A 141 15.42 3.38 1.40
N ASP A 142 14.53 3.71 2.34
CA ASP A 142 13.58 2.75 2.88
C ASP A 142 12.51 2.47 1.83
N VAL A 143 12.82 1.55 0.92
CA VAL A 143 11.99 1.27 -0.25
C VAL A 143 10.82 0.35 0.04
N LEU A 144 10.81 -0.27 1.22
CA LEU A 144 9.78 -1.18 1.67
C LEU A 144 9.52 -0.99 3.18
N PRO A 145 9.16 0.25 3.60
CA PRO A 145 8.99 0.58 5.01
C PRO A 145 7.82 -0.23 5.55
N GLU A 146 8.03 -0.96 6.65
CA GLU A 146 6.98 -1.78 7.28
C GLU A 146 6.23 -2.73 6.30
N LYS A 147 6.90 -3.17 5.23
CA LYS A 147 6.31 -3.97 4.15
C LYS A 147 5.23 -3.24 3.33
N ASP A 148 5.26 -1.91 3.27
CA ASP A 148 4.30 -1.07 2.53
C ASP A 148 4.90 -0.58 1.20
N PRO A 149 4.58 -1.22 0.06
CA PRO A 149 5.02 -0.82 -1.27
C PRO A 149 4.74 0.67 -1.52
N ALA A 150 5.81 1.42 -1.82
CA ALA A 150 5.77 2.86 -2.06
C ALA A 150 5.13 3.71 -0.93
N GLY A 151 4.92 3.17 0.27
CA GLY A 151 4.32 3.89 1.40
C GLY A 151 2.83 4.18 1.21
N ALA A 152 2.09 3.38 0.43
CA ALA A 152 0.68 3.63 0.13
C ALA A 152 -0.21 3.68 1.38
N SER A 153 -0.02 2.73 2.29
CA SER A 153 -0.75 2.66 3.56
C SER A 153 -0.35 3.81 4.48
N GLN A 154 0.93 4.18 4.49
CA GLN A 154 1.43 5.34 5.25
C GLN A 154 0.84 6.66 4.72
N LEU A 155 0.76 6.85 3.41
CA LEU A 155 0.12 8.03 2.81
C LEU A 155 -1.38 8.11 3.16
N LEU A 156 -2.08 6.97 3.11
CA LEU A 156 -3.50 6.90 3.47
C LEU A 156 -3.75 6.97 4.99
N ALA A 157 -2.72 6.95 5.83
CA ALA A 157 -2.87 7.29 7.24
C ALA A 157 -3.27 8.77 7.42
N GLY A 158 -2.93 9.64 6.45
CA GLY A 158 -3.39 11.03 6.39
C GLY A 158 -4.77 11.20 5.77
N LEU A 159 -5.55 10.14 5.53
CA LEU A 159 -6.84 10.24 4.86
C LEU A 159 -7.87 11.02 5.69
N VAL A 160 -8.32 12.16 5.17
CA VAL A 160 -9.35 13.01 5.79
C VAL A 160 -10.74 12.62 5.30
N SER A 161 -10.87 12.43 3.99
CA SER A 161 -12.13 12.07 3.34
C SER A 161 -11.88 11.19 2.13
N ALA A 162 -12.84 10.32 1.85
CA ALA A 162 -12.88 9.56 0.61
C ALA A 162 -14.33 9.37 0.18
N GLU A 163 -14.57 9.51 -1.11
CA GLU A 163 -15.83 9.23 -1.79
C GLU A 163 -15.55 8.26 -2.93
N ARG A 164 -16.54 7.44 -3.28
CA ARG A 164 -16.49 6.65 -4.51
C ARG A 164 -16.89 7.55 -5.67
N ASP A 165 -16.13 7.50 -6.77
CA ASP A 165 -16.40 8.30 -7.98
C ASP A 165 -16.71 7.44 -9.22
N GLY A 166 -17.04 6.16 -9.00
CA GLY A 166 -17.43 5.21 -10.04
C GLY A 166 -17.08 3.78 -9.67
N SER A 167 -17.10 2.88 -10.65
CA SER A 167 -16.64 1.50 -10.45
C SER A 167 -15.14 1.49 -10.15
N GLY A 168 -14.77 1.03 -8.96
CA GLY A 168 -13.39 0.97 -8.49
C GLY A 168 -12.68 2.32 -8.34
N GLY A 169 -13.40 3.44 -8.40
CA GLY A 169 -12.80 4.77 -8.34
C GLY A 169 -13.06 5.47 -7.00
N PHE A 170 -12.07 6.25 -6.57
CA PHE A 170 -12.11 7.06 -5.36
C PHE A 170 -11.53 8.44 -5.60
N ARG A 171 -12.09 9.43 -4.92
CA ARG A 171 -11.54 10.78 -4.78
C ARG A 171 -11.64 11.23 -3.33
N GLY A 172 -10.81 12.16 -2.92
CA GLY A 172 -10.89 12.68 -1.56
C GLY A 172 -9.79 13.66 -1.22
N THR A 173 -9.50 13.75 0.07
CA THR A 173 -8.52 14.68 0.63
C THR A 173 -7.58 13.98 1.59
N LEU A 174 -6.28 14.28 1.46
CA LEU A 174 -5.23 13.88 2.39
C LEU A 174 -4.77 15.09 3.21
N ASP A 175 -4.52 14.85 4.49
CA ASP A 175 -3.67 15.69 5.34
C ASP A 175 -2.26 15.10 5.33
N LEU A 176 -1.42 15.66 4.46
CA LEU A 176 -0.02 15.30 4.29
C LEU A 176 0.86 15.77 5.46
N THR A 177 0.31 16.53 6.42
CA THR A 177 1.02 16.84 7.67
C THR A 177 0.92 15.72 8.70
N ASN A 178 -0.02 14.79 8.51
CA ASN A 178 -0.25 13.64 9.39
C ASN A 178 0.29 12.31 8.84
N VAL A 179 0.99 12.33 7.69
CA VAL A 179 1.59 11.10 7.14
C VAL A 179 2.89 10.76 7.87
N PRO A 180 3.21 9.47 8.08
CA PRO A 180 4.49 9.05 8.66
C PRO A 180 5.70 9.61 7.93
N THR A 181 6.81 9.75 8.64
CA THR A 181 7.99 10.55 8.26
C THR A 181 8.64 10.11 6.94
N ALA A 182 8.60 8.82 6.62
CA ALA A 182 9.12 8.27 5.36
C ALA A 182 8.29 8.70 4.13
N ALA A 183 7.04 9.09 4.29
CA ALA A 183 6.26 9.75 3.24
C ALA A 183 6.37 11.29 3.34
N ALA A 184 6.44 11.83 4.56
CA ALA A 184 6.43 13.26 4.85
C ALA A 184 7.69 14.00 4.36
N TYR A 185 8.85 13.33 4.24
CA TYR A 185 10.09 14.00 3.81
C TYR A 185 9.96 14.63 2.40
N ARG A 186 9.12 14.06 1.53
CA ARG A 186 8.87 14.55 0.15
C ARG A 186 7.99 15.80 0.12
N LEU A 187 7.45 16.20 1.26
CA LEU A 187 6.38 17.20 1.41
C LEU A 187 6.85 18.41 2.22
N LYS A 188 8.13 18.42 2.63
CA LYS A 188 8.79 19.54 3.29
C LYS A 188 8.74 20.77 2.37
N GLY A 189 7.92 21.75 2.74
CA GLY A 189 7.74 23.00 1.99
C GLY A 189 6.28 23.40 1.75
N LEU A 190 5.32 22.49 1.96
CA LEU A 190 3.91 22.77 1.72
C LEU A 190 3.23 23.56 2.86
N GLY A 191 3.74 23.49 4.09
CA GLY A 191 3.17 24.18 5.25
C GLY A 191 1.69 23.83 5.46
N ASP A 192 0.84 24.81 5.77
CA ASP A 192 -0.59 24.59 5.96
C ASP A 192 -1.32 24.06 4.72
N ARG A 193 -0.76 24.26 3.50
CA ARG A 193 -1.36 23.77 2.26
C ARG A 193 -1.33 22.24 2.15
N ALA A 194 -0.47 21.57 2.94
CA ALA A 194 -0.43 20.11 3.03
C ALA A 194 -1.62 19.51 3.79
N LYS A 195 -2.44 20.31 4.50
CA LYS A 195 -3.54 19.77 5.33
C LYS A 195 -4.75 19.28 4.54
N ALA A 196 -4.89 19.72 3.30
CA ALA A 196 -6.05 19.42 2.47
C ALA A 196 -5.65 19.25 1.00
N VAL A 197 -4.89 18.20 0.70
CA VAL A 197 -4.43 17.90 -0.66
C VAL A 197 -5.41 16.94 -1.35
N PRO A 198 -5.97 17.31 -2.51
CA PRO A 198 -6.84 16.41 -3.26
C PRO A 198 -6.09 15.18 -3.75
N PHE A 199 -6.78 14.05 -3.80
CA PHE A 199 -6.26 12.85 -4.45
C PHE A 199 -7.35 12.13 -5.24
N THR A 200 -6.91 11.31 -6.18
CA THR A 200 -7.72 10.26 -6.81
C THR A 200 -7.05 8.91 -6.66
N ALA A 201 -7.84 7.84 -6.62
CA ALA A 201 -7.34 6.48 -6.54
C ALA A 201 -8.21 5.51 -7.35
N ARG A 202 -7.61 4.40 -7.76
CA ARG A 202 -8.31 3.30 -8.44
C ARG A 202 -8.01 1.98 -7.77
N VAL A 203 -9.01 1.12 -7.73
CA VAL A 203 -8.88 -0.29 -7.35
C VAL A 203 -9.36 -1.18 -8.48
N ASN A 204 -8.78 -2.37 -8.59
CA ASN A 204 -9.27 -3.39 -9.52
C ASN A 204 -10.45 -4.20 -8.94
N ASP A 205 -10.97 -5.14 -9.72
CA ASP A 205 -12.10 -6.00 -9.31
C ASP A 205 -11.78 -6.92 -8.13
N ARG A 206 -10.49 -7.13 -7.82
CA ARG A 206 -10.03 -7.84 -6.63
C ARG A 206 -9.91 -6.92 -5.41
N GLY A 207 -10.26 -5.65 -5.55
CA GLY A 207 -10.17 -4.63 -4.50
C GLY A 207 -8.75 -4.25 -4.15
N GLN A 208 -7.80 -4.36 -5.08
CA GLN A 208 -6.39 -3.97 -4.88
C GLN A 208 -6.17 -2.58 -5.45
N LEU A 209 -5.44 -1.73 -4.74
CA LEU A 209 -5.08 -0.39 -5.21
C LEU A 209 -4.21 -0.50 -6.46
N THR A 210 -4.62 0.11 -7.57
CA THR A 210 -3.87 0.12 -8.85
C THR A 210 -3.29 1.50 -9.17
N LEU A 211 -3.88 2.55 -8.61
CA LEU A 211 -3.45 3.94 -8.80
C LEU A 211 -3.70 4.74 -7.54
N LEU A 212 -2.75 5.58 -7.17
CA LEU A 212 -2.92 6.72 -6.26
C LEU A 212 -2.27 7.95 -6.90
N ASP A 213 -3.04 9.01 -7.09
CA ASP A 213 -2.59 10.28 -7.69
C ASP A 213 -2.91 11.42 -6.72
N ILE A 214 -1.88 12.08 -6.23
CA ILE A 214 -1.96 13.19 -5.26
C ILE A 214 -1.72 14.49 -6.05
N ASP A 215 -2.75 15.34 -6.06
CA ASP A 215 -2.79 16.58 -6.81
C ASP A 215 -2.17 17.72 -6.00
N LEU A 216 -0.86 17.88 -6.16
CA LEU A 216 -0.13 18.98 -5.54
C LEU A 216 -0.37 20.32 -6.25
N GLU A 217 -0.71 20.29 -7.55
CA GLU A 217 -0.95 21.51 -8.32
C GLU A 217 -2.18 22.27 -7.80
N ALA A 218 -3.21 21.54 -7.37
CA ALA A 218 -4.43 22.11 -6.78
C ALA A 218 -4.18 22.94 -5.50
N VAL A 219 -3.12 22.64 -4.75
CA VAL A 219 -2.78 23.36 -3.51
C VAL A 219 -1.59 24.31 -3.67
N VAL A 220 -0.69 24.02 -4.62
CA VAL A 220 0.47 24.85 -4.96
C VAL A 220 0.54 24.97 -6.48
N PRO A 221 0.12 26.10 -7.08
CA PRO A 221 0.18 26.28 -8.53
C PRO A 221 1.59 26.05 -9.10
N GLY A 222 1.68 25.25 -10.15
CA GLY A 222 2.95 24.85 -10.77
C GLY A 222 3.71 23.75 -10.03
N ALA A 223 3.24 23.29 -8.86
CA ALA A 223 3.67 22.02 -8.31
C ALA A 223 3.18 20.89 -9.20
N ARG A 224 3.89 19.77 -9.17
CA ARG A 224 3.61 18.61 -10.00
C ARG A 224 3.21 17.44 -9.12
N ASN A 225 2.30 16.63 -9.61
CA ASN A 225 1.67 15.56 -8.84
C ASN A 225 2.65 14.48 -8.38
N ILE A 226 2.20 13.73 -7.36
CA ILE A 226 2.79 12.46 -6.96
C ILE A 226 1.85 11.36 -7.45
N LYS A 227 2.33 10.49 -8.32
CA LYS A 227 1.55 9.40 -8.89
C LYS A 227 2.21 8.07 -8.61
N ALA A 228 1.49 7.14 -7.99
CA ALA A 228 1.91 5.76 -7.77
C ALA A 228 0.98 4.80 -8.51
N GLN A 229 1.56 3.86 -9.25
CA GLN A 229 0.88 2.82 -10.01
C GLN A 229 1.35 1.45 -9.51
N TYR A 230 0.41 0.51 -9.43
CA TYR A 230 0.66 -0.85 -8.97
C TYR A 230 0.14 -1.84 -10.00
N THR A 231 1.01 -2.75 -10.43
CA THR A 231 0.77 -3.68 -11.55
C THR A 231 1.25 -5.09 -11.21
N ASP A 232 1.07 -6.03 -12.13
CA ASP A 232 1.74 -7.35 -12.10
C ASP A 232 1.56 -8.16 -10.80
N PHE A 233 0.41 -7.94 -10.17
CA PHE A 233 -0.07 -8.59 -8.96
C PHE A 233 0.07 -10.11 -9.00
N GLY A 234 0.90 -10.65 -8.10
CA GLY A 234 1.14 -12.08 -7.92
C GLY A 234 2.12 -12.69 -8.92
N GLN A 235 2.73 -11.89 -9.80
CA GLN A 235 3.78 -12.40 -10.71
C GLN A 235 5.05 -12.73 -9.93
N PRO A 236 5.67 -13.91 -10.12
CA PRO A 236 6.92 -14.24 -9.44
C PRO A 236 8.04 -13.26 -9.84
N ILE A 237 8.83 -12.84 -8.85
CA ILE A 237 9.98 -11.94 -9.09
C ILE A 237 11.28 -12.66 -8.73
N SER A 238 12.33 -12.40 -9.50
CA SER A 238 13.67 -12.92 -9.23
C SER A 238 14.57 -11.80 -8.72
N VAL A 239 14.87 -11.83 -7.43
CA VAL A 239 15.76 -10.88 -6.77
C VAL A 239 16.95 -11.64 -6.20
N THR A 240 18.13 -11.38 -6.74
CA THR A 240 19.40 -11.98 -6.33
C THR A 240 20.41 -10.90 -5.98
N PRO A 241 21.29 -11.13 -4.99
CA PRO A 241 22.40 -10.22 -4.72
C PRO A 241 23.25 -9.97 -5.97
N PRO A 242 23.82 -8.77 -6.13
CA PRO A 242 24.84 -8.54 -7.14
C PRO A 242 26.08 -9.43 -6.93
N PRO A 243 26.91 -9.64 -7.97
CA PRO A 243 28.14 -10.40 -7.84
C PRO A 243 29.05 -9.83 -6.75
N ALA A 244 29.61 -10.71 -5.91
CA ALA A 244 30.48 -10.29 -4.81
C ALA A 244 31.73 -9.53 -5.31
N ALA A 245 32.25 -9.88 -6.48
CA ALA A 245 33.38 -9.18 -7.10
C ALA A 245 33.05 -7.74 -7.57
N GLU A 246 31.76 -7.42 -7.73
CA GLU A 246 31.28 -6.09 -8.12
C GLU A 246 30.72 -5.31 -6.92
N THR A 247 30.78 -5.88 -5.72
CA THR A 247 30.16 -5.36 -4.52
C THR A 247 31.23 -4.97 -3.50
N ILE A 248 31.14 -3.74 -3.01
CA ILE A 248 31.91 -3.25 -1.87
C ILE A 248 30.98 -2.89 -0.73
N ASP A 249 31.49 -2.81 0.49
CA ASP A 249 30.74 -2.18 1.58
C ASP A 249 30.59 -0.69 1.33
N ALA A 250 29.39 -0.15 1.60
CA ALA A 250 29.14 1.27 1.46
C ALA A 250 30.03 2.07 2.42
N PRO A 251 30.77 3.08 1.93
CA PRO A 251 31.55 3.97 2.80
C PRO A 251 30.67 4.66 3.84
N ALA A 252 31.18 4.84 5.06
CA ALA A 252 30.43 5.41 6.17
C ALA A 252 29.88 6.82 5.87
N ASP A 253 30.62 7.62 5.11
CA ASP A 253 30.21 8.96 4.69
C ASP A 253 29.04 8.92 3.68
N VAL A 254 29.01 7.93 2.78
CA VAL A 254 27.87 7.69 1.89
C VAL A 254 26.64 7.33 2.73
N VAL A 255 26.77 6.41 3.68
CA VAL A 255 25.66 6.03 4.58
C VAL A 255 25.16 7.22 5.40
N ALA A 256 26.05 8.09 5.89
CA ALA A 256 25.67 9.28 6.63
C ALA A 256 24.87 10.28 5.79
N ARG A 257 25.26 10.51 4.53
CA ARG A 257 24.56 11.40 3.60
C ARG A 257 23.16 10.92 3.24
N LEU A 258 22.92 9.62 3.25
CA LEU A 258 21.61 9.02 2.96
C LEU A 258 20.59 9.19 4.10
N LYS A 259 21.08 9.45 5.32
CA LYS A 259 20.26 9.68 6.53
C LYS A 259 19.93 11.14 6.77
N ALA A 260 20.68 12.06 6.19
CA ALA A 260 20.50 13.52 6.31
C ALA A 260 19.34 14.00 5.43
#